data_AF-A0A2S3QS64-F1
#
_entry.id   AF-A0A2S3QS64-F1
#
_cell.length_a   1.000
_cell.length_b   1.000
_cell.length_c   1.000
_cell.angle_alpha   90.00
_cell.angle_beta   90.00
_cell.angle_gamma   90.00
#
_symmetry.space_group_name_H-M   'P 1'
#
loop_
_entity.id
_entity.type
_entity.pdbx_description
1 polymer ?
#
loop_
_entity_poly.entity_id
_entity_poly.type
_entity_poly.pdbx_seq_one_letter_code
_entity_poly.pdbx_strand_id
1 'polypeptide(L)'
;MKLAITLLSFISCLAISSNVIACDNAVSKQLERKIRADRPLEVKYLMYLTQGSELLNERGNKLAQFNEDKLIYSAIGSEHSGWFNAAIAVDPDTCSVDYIGYFAAE
;
A
#
# COMPACT_ATOMS: atom_id res chain seq x y z
N MET A 1 -26.86 25.39 16.62
CA MET A 1 -25.80 24.40 16.99
C MET A 1 -25.83 23.08 16.23
N LYS A 2 -26.87 22.72 15.46
CA LYS A 2 -26.87 21.46 14.67
C LYS A 2 -26.05 21.54 13.36
N LEU A 3 -25.86 22.73 12.78
CA LEU A 3 -25.14 22.94 11.51
C LEU A 3 -23.61 22.75 11.62
N ALA A 4 -23.04 23.02 12.80
CA ALA A 4 -21.59 22.94 13.01
C ALA A 4 -21.09 21.50 13.15
N ILE A 5 -21.92 20.60 13.70
CA ILE A 5 -21.56 19.19 13.93
C ILE A 5 -21.53 18.42 12.60
N THR A 6 -22.38 18.77 11.64
CA THR A 6 -22.37 18.17 10.31
C THR A 6 -21.17 18.60 9.46
N LEU A 7 -20.61 19.80 9.68
CA LEU A 7 -19.46 20.28 8.93
C LEU A 7 -18.15 19.57 9.33
N LEU A 8 -17.95 19.31 10.63
CA LEU A 8 -16.75 18.60 11.12
C LEU A 8 -16.69 17.14 10.62
N SER A 9 -17.83 16.48 10.43
CA SER A 9 -17.90 15.10 9.95
C SER A 9 -17.54 14.96 8.47
N PHE A 10 -17.69 16.02 7.66
CA PHE A 10 -17.35 15.97 6.23
C PHE A 10 -15.85 16.21 5.98
N ILE A 11 -15.21 17.04 6.81
CA ILE A 11 -13.79 17.40 6.68
C ILE A 11 -12.87 16.20 6.99
N SER A 12 -13.28 15.32 7.89
CA SER A 12 -12.51 14.14 8.30
C SER A 12 -12.43 13.05 7.22
N CYS A 13 -13.43 12.92 6.35
CA CYS A 13 -13.38 11.96 5.23
C CYS A 13 -12.46 12.41 4.07
N LEU A 14 -12.29 13.72 3.85
CA LEU A 14 -11.46 14.24 2.75
C LEU A 14 -9.96 14.05 2.98
N ALA A 15 -9.51 14.07 4.23
CA ALA A 15 -8.08 13.96 4.57
C ALA A 15 -7.50 12.57 4.28
N ILE A 16 -8.30 11.50 4.38
CA ILE A 16 -7.83 10.13 4.13
C ILE A 16 -7.60 9.92 2.63
N SER A 17 -8.46 10.51 1.78
CA SER A 17 -8.33 10.41 0.32
C SER A 17 -7.13 11.16 -0.25
N SER A 18 -6.69 12.27 0.36
CA SER A 18 -5.56 13.06 -0.17
C SER A 18 -4.22 12.35 -0.01
N ASN A 19 -4.03 11.60 1.09
CA ASN A 19 -2.75 10.97 1.37
C ASN A 19 -2.50 9.75 0.47
N VAL A 20 -3.54 8.95 0.19
CA VAL A 20 -3.42 7.82 -0.76
C VAL A 20 -3.05 8.32 -2.15
N ILE A 21 -3.77 9.33 -2.67
CA ILE A 21 -3.51 9.90 -4.00
C ILE A 21 -2.11 10.54 -4.07
N ALA A 22 -1.61 11.13 -2.98
CA ALA A 22 -0.27 11.70 -2.94
C ALA A 22 0.84 10.64 -3.00
N CYS A 23 0.63 9.47 -2.41
CA CYS A 23 1.65 8.43 -2.35
C CYS A 23 1.79 7.60 -3.63
N ASP A 24 0.75 7.44 -4.44
CA ASP A 24 0.75 6.53 -5.60
C ASP A 24 1.95 6.73 -6.55
N ASN A 25 2.23 7.97 -6.93
CA ASN A 25 3.35 8.30 -7.81
C ASN A 25 4.71 8.08 -7.14
N ALA A 26 4.82 8.44 -5.86
CA ALA A 26 6.04 8.30 -5.09
C ALA A 26 6.40 6.82 -4.86
N VAL A 27 5.40 6.00 -4.54
CA VAL A 27 5.54 4.56 -4.33
C VAL A 27 5.95 3.89 -5.65
N SER A 28 5.22 4.14 -6.74
CA SER A 28 5.52 3.55 -8.05
C SER A 28 6.98 3.81 -8.47
N LYS A 29 7.43 5.07 -8.35
CA LYS A 29 8.81 5.47 -8.68
C LYS A 29 9.86 4.85 -7.76
N GLN A 30 9.56 4.65 -6.48
CA GLN A 30 10.46 3.94 -5.57
C GLN A 30 10.58 2.46 -5.95
N LEU A 31 9.46 1.82 -6.32
CA LEU A 31 9.42 0.40 -6.65
C LEU A 31 10.17 0.06 -7.93
N GLU A 32 10.14 0.94 -8.95
CA GLU A 32 10.98 0.80 -10.16
C GLU A 32 12.48 0.62 -9.86
N ARG A 33 12.94 1.13 -8.70
CA ARG A 33 14.35 1.03 -8.27
C ARG A 33 14.61 -0.14 -7.32
N LYS A 34 13.57 -0.64 -6.64
CA LYS A 34 13.68 -1.66 -5.59
C LYS A 34 13.32 -3.06 -6.07
N ILE A 35 12.44 -3.18 -7.06
CA ILE A 35 11.95 -4.44 -7.60
C ILE A 35 12.38 -4.53 -9.06
N ARG A 36 13.07 -5.61 -9.42
CA ARG A 36 13.45 -5.88 -10.80
C ARG A 36 12.28 -6.50 -11.54
N ALA A 37 12.01 -5.99 -12.73
CA ALA A 37 11.03 -6.53 -13.65
C ALA A 37 11.45 -6.22 -15.10
N ASP A 38 11.14 -7.13 -16.02
CA ASP A 38 11.36 -6.97 -17.45
C ASP A 38 10.36 -5.98 -18.07
N ARG A 39 9.26 -5.69 -17.36
CA ARG A 39 8.18 -4.77 -17.75
C ARG A 39 7.86 -3.82 -16.61
N PRO A 40 7.26 -2.65 -16.88
CA PRO A 40 6.78 -1.75 -15.83
C PRO A 40 5.88 -2.50 -14.84
N LEU A 41 6.07 -2.22 -13.55
CA LEU A 41 5.26 -2.81 -12.49
C LEU A 41 3.85 -2.24 -12.55
N GLU A 42 2.85 -3.11 -12.39
CA GLU A 42 1.48 -2.70 -12.11
C GLU A 42 1.34 -2.52 -10.60
N VAL A 43 1.33 -1.26 -10.15
CA VAL A 43 1.24 -0.88 -8.73
C VAL A 43 -0.17 -0.39 -8.43
N LYS A 44 -0.82 -0.98 -7.42
CA LYS A 44 -2.19 -0.66 -7.05
C LYS A 44 -2.37 -0.59 -5.55
N TYR A 45 -3.00 0.48 -5.07
CA TYR A 45 -3.42 0.57 -3.68
C TYR A 45 -4.50 -0.49 -3.38
N LEU A 46 -4.33 -1.21 -2.27
CA LEU A 46 -5.25 -2.24 -1.81
C LEU A 46 -6.06 -1.79 -0.61
N MET A 47 -5.38 -1.37 0.46
CA MET A 47 -6.05 -1.08 1.73
C MET A 47 -5.18 -0.23 2.67
N TYR A 48 -5.84 0.35 3.66
CA TYR A 48 -5.22 0.92 4.84
C TYR A 48 -5.15 -0.16 5.91
N LEU A 49 -3.95 -0.45 6.41
CA LEU A 49 -3.72 -1.42 7.46
C LEU A 49 -3.44 -0.68 8.76
N THR A 50 -4.32 -0.85 9.74
CA THR A 50 -4.14 -0.23 11.05
C THR A 50 -3.02 -0.91 11.84
N GLN A 51 -2.35 -0.14 12.70
CA GLN A 51 -1.31 -0.62 13.58
C GLN A 51 -1.77 -1.87 14.37
N GLY A 52 -0.88 -2.83 14.52
CA GLY A 52 -1.16 -4.10 15.19
C GLY A 52 -2.01 -5.08 14.37
N SER A 53 -2.56 -4.70 13.21
CA SER A 53 -3.23 -5.64 12.31
C SER A 53 -2.22 -6.49 11.53
N GLU A 54 -2.57 -7.75 11.26
CA GLU A 54 -1.74 -8.64 10.46
C GLU A 54 -1.96 -8.38 8.97
N LEU A 55 -0.86 -8.21 8.24
CA LEU A 55 -0.87 -8.27 6.79
C LEU A 55 -0.83 -9.73 6.37
N LEU A 56 -1.91 -10.19 5.75
CA LEU A 56 -2.05 -11.56 5.26
C LEU A 56 -1.93 -11.61 3.74
N ASN A 57 -1.49 -12.74 3.20
CA ASN A 57 -1.65 -13.03 1.79
C ASN A 57 -3.05 -13.57 1.47
N GLU A 58 -3.34 -13.78 0.18
CA GLU A 58 -4.64 -14.30 -0.28
C GLU A 58 -5.01 -15.67 0.29
N ARG A 59 -4.01 -16.45 0.77
CA ARG A 59 -4.20 -17.75 1.41
C ARG A 59 -4.35 -17.66 2.94
N GLY A 60 -4.37 -16.44 3.49
CA GLY A 60 -4.47 -16.17 4.93
C GLY A 60 -3.16 -16.36 5.71
N ASN A 61 -2.03 -16.56 5.03
CA ASN A 61 -0.73 -16.66 5.69
C ASN A 61 -0.22 -15.26 6.06
N LYS A 62 0.26 -15.12 7.29
CA LYS A 62 0.86 -13.87 7.78
C LYS A 62 2.14 -13.54 7.01
N LEU A 63 2.17 -12.34 6.44
CA LEU A 63 3.36 -11.74 5.84
C LEU A 63 4.09 -10.87 6.85
N ALA A 64 3.36 -9.97 7.52
CA ALA A 64 3.94 -8.99 8.44
C ALA A 64 2.89 -8.47 9.44
N GLN A 65 3.36 -7.72 10.43
CA GLN A 65 2.55 -6.94 11.35
C GLN A 65 3.38 -5.70 11.75
N PHE A 66 2.75 -4.54 11.78
CA PHE A 66 3.44 -3.26 11.98
C PHE A 66 2.96 -2.59 13.27
N ASN A 67 3.86 -1.82 13.90
CA ASN A 67 3.53 -1.05 15.11
C ASN A 67 2.90 0.32 14.79
N GLU A 68 2.73 0.62 13.50
CA GLU A 68 2.25 1.89 12.96
C GLU A 68 1.26 1.58 11.84
N ASP A 69 0.40 2.53 11.52
CA ASP A 69 -0.51 2.42 10.39
C ASP A 69 0.27 2.42 9.05
N LYS A 70 -0.21 1.66 8.07
CA LYS A 70 0.43 1.53 6.75
C LYS A 70 -0.58 1.59 5.62
N LEU A 71 -0.16 2.16 4.49
CA LEU A 71 -0.83 1.96 3.21
C LEU A 71 -0.28 0.68 2.57
N ILE A 72 -1.18 -0.20 2.14
CA ILE A 72 -0.81 -1.46 1.50
C ILE A 72 -1.08 -1.36 0.00
N TYR A 73 -0.05 -1.65 -0.78
CA TYR A 73 -0.10 -1.73 -2.22
C TYR A 73 0.22 -3.15 -2.70
N SER A 74 -0.32 -3.56 -3.84
CA SER A 74 0.19 -4.68 -4.63
C SER A 74 1.09 -4.16 -5.73
N ALA A 75 2.20 -4.85 -5.97
CA ALA A 75 3.05 -4.65 -7.14
C ALA A 75 3.15 -5.95 -7.92
N ILE A 76 2.55 -5.98 -9.12
CA ILE A 76 2.59 -7.13 -10.03
C ILE A 76 3.65 -6.86 -11.10
N GLY A 77 4.48 -7.84 -11.38
CA GLY A 77 5.56 -7.73 -12.36
C GLY A 77 5.87 -9.07 -13.01
N SER A 78 6.80 -9.02 -13.96
CA SER A 78 7.35 -10.21 -14.59
C SER A 78 8.86 -10.08 -14.72
N GLU A 79 9.60 -11.12 -14.37
CA GLU A 79 11.05 -11.24 -14.54
C GLU A 79 11.37 -12.64 -15.06
N HIS A 80 12.22 -12.75 -16.08
CA HIS A 80 12.68 -14.01 -16.65
C HIS A 80 11.54 -14.97 -17.05
N SER A 81 10.47 -14.42 -17.62
CA SER A 81 9.23 -15.13 -18.02
C SER A 81 8.36 -15.67 -16.87
N GLY A 82 8.74 -15.45 -15.60
CA GLY A 82 7.89 -15.67 -14.44
C GLY A 82 7.06 -14.43 -14.12
N TRP A 83 5.85 -14.63 -13.59
CA TRP A 83 5.05 -13.56 -12.98
C TRP A 83 5.23 -13.59 -11.47
N PHE A 84 5.26 -12.42 -10.86
CA PHE A 84 5.26 -12.29 -9.41
C PHE A 84 4.27 -11.22 -8.98
N ASN A 85 3.85 -11.32 -7.73
CA ASN A 85 3.09 -10.30 -7.05
C ASN A 85 3.76 -10.06 -5.68
N ALA A 86 3.81 -8.81 -5.24
CA ALA A 86 4.38 -8.44 -3.95
C ALA A 86 3.43 -7.49 -3.21
N ALA A 87 3.26 -7.72 -1.91
CA ALA A 87 2.66 -6.78 -0.99
C ALA A 87 3.70 -5.74 -0.55
N ILE A 88 3.34 -4.47 -0.64
CA ILE A 88 4.19 -3.33 -0.31
C ILE A 88 3.54 -2.59 0.85
N ALA A 89 4.25 -2.43 1.97
CA ALA A 89 3.78 -1.57 3.06
C ALA A 89 4.49 -0.23 3.00
N VAL A 90 3.70 0.83 3.06
CA VAL A 90 4.14 2.21 2.85
C VAL A 90 3.73 3.04 4.05
N ASP A 91 4.66 3.87 4.54
CA ASP A 91 4.37 4.86 5.55
C ASP A 91 3.41 5.95 5.01
N PRO A 92 2.24 6.17 5.64
CA PRO A 92 1.21 7.04 5.11
C PRO A 92 1.59 8.54 5.11
N ASP A 93 2.53 8.95 5.96
CA ASP A 93 2.91 10.35 6.13
C ASP A 93 4.08 10.74 5.21
N THR A 94 5.00 9.81 4.97
CA THR A 94 6.22 10.04 4.17
C THR A 94 6.17 9.41 2.78
N CYS A 95 5.18 8.55 2.52
CA CYS A 95 5.09 7.71 1.33
C CYS A 95 6.32 6.82 1.09
N SER A 96 7.08 6.51 2.15
CA SER A 96 8.28 5.67 2.08
C SER A 96 7.91 4.19 2.07
N VAL A 97 8.56 3.41 1.21
CA VAL A 97 8.38 1.96 1.20
C VAL A 97 9.19 1.32 2.34
N ASP A 98 8.49 0.82 3.35
CA ASP A 98 9.07 0.22 4.55
C ASP A 98 9.24 -1.31 4.43
N TYR A 99 8.38 -1.96 3.65
CA TYR A 99 8.35 -3.41 3.51
C TYR A 99 7.94 -3.85 2.10
N ILE A 100 8.55 -4.94 1.63
CA ILE A 100 8.21 -5.64 0.40
C ILE A 100 8.17 -7.14 0.72
N GLY A 101 6.99 -7.75 0.60
CA GLY A 101 6.79 -9.18 0.82
C GLY A 101 6.26 -9.85 -0.44
N TYR A 102 7.02 -10.76 -1.03
CA TYR A 102 6.60 -11.49 -2.23
C TYR A 102 5.60 -12.59 -1.88
N PHE A 103 4.57 -12.72 -2.71
CA PHE A 103 3.76 -13.92 -2.72
C PHE A 103 4.57 -15.01 -3.42
N ALA A 104 4.59 -16.23 -2.87
CA ALA A 104 5.10 -17.37 -3.62
C ALA A 104 4.28 -17.47 -4.93
N ALA A 105 4.95 -17.46 -6.07
CA ALA A 105 4.31 -17.67 -7.37
C ALA A 105 3.52 -18.98 -7.34
N GLU A 106 2.30 -18.96 -7.88
CA GLU A 106 1.50 -20.18 -8.08
C GLU A 106 2.16 -21.15 -9.06
#